data_AF-A0A552V3F5-F1
#
_entry.id   AF-A0A552V3F5-F1
#
_cell.length_a   1.000
_cell.length_b   1.000
_cell.length_c   1.000
_cell.angle_alpha   90.00
_cell.angle_beta   90.00
_cell.angle_gamma   90.00
#
_symmetry.space_group_name_H-M   'P 1'
#
loop_
_entity.id
_entity.type
_entity.pdbx_description
1 polymer ?
#
loop_
_entity_poly.entity_id
_entity_poly.type
_entity_poly.pdbx_seq_one_letter_code
_entity_poly.pdbx_strand_id
1 'polypeptide(L)'
;MRKIYEISKQVEEIRKANNNKTLDKKLRVITLRFQGYKNVEIAEIIQYTPNYVATLLRRFKEKGLQEYCKNNYKGVRSTVA
;
A
#
# COMPACT_ATOMS: atom_id res chain seq x y z
N MET A 1 -13.67 12.42 8.57
CA MET A 1 -13.95 11.94 7.20
C MET A 1 -13.01 12.49 6.12
N ARG A 2 -12.48 13.73 6.21
CA ARG A 2 -11.61 14.34 5.16
C ARG A 2 -10.29 13.59 4.83
N LYS A 3 -9.57 13.06 5.84
CA LYS A 3 -8.27 12.38 5.63
C LYS A 3 -8.32 11.07 4.82
N ILE A 4 -9.45 10.37 4.82
CA ILE A 4 -9.57 9.04 4.17
C ILE A 4 -9.62 9.20 2.64
N TYR A 5 -10.40 10.17 2.15
CA TYR A 5 -10.49 10.48 0.72
C TYR A 5 -9.15 10.91 0.13
N GLU A 6 -8.38 11.69 0.90
CA GLU A 6 -7.09 12.21 0.47
C GLU A 6 -6.04 11.09 0.33
N ILE A 7 -6.04 10.13 1.26
CA ILE A 7 -5.20 8.92 1.17
C ILE A 7 -5.59 8.08 -0.06
N SER A 8 -6.88 7.89 -0.31
CA SER A 8 -7.35 7.11 -1.47
C SER A 8 -6.90 7.72 -2.80
N LYS A 9 -6.92 9.06 -2.90
CA LYS A 9 -6.46 9.76 -4.11
C LYS A 9 -4.95 9.62 -4.31
N GLN A 10 -4.16 9.81 -3.25
CA GLN A 10 -2.70 9.64 -3.32
C GLN A 10 -2.29 8.21 -3.67
N VAL A 11 -2.98 7.21 -3.13
CA VAL A 11 -2.73 5.79 -3.47
C VAL A 11 -2.94 5.56 -4.96
N GLU A 12 -4.00 6.12 -5.55
CA GLU A 12 -4.30 5.93 -6.97
C GLU A 12 -3.30 6.65 -7.89
N GLU A 13 -2.84 7.85 -7.52
CA GLU A 13 -1.77 8.56 -8.24
C GLU A 13 -0.45 7.77 -8.22
N ILE A 14 -0.09 7.21 -7.06
CA ILE A 14 1.11 6.37 -6.94
C ILE A 14 0.96 5.09 -7.77
N ARG A 15 -0.23 4.46 -7.78
CA ARG A 15 -0.48 3.27 -8.61
C ARG A 15 -0.33 3.56 -10.10
N LYS A 16 -0.82 4.70 -10.58
CA LYS A 16 -0.67 5.12 -11.99
C LYS A 16 0.78 5.40 -12.37
N ALA A 17 1.55 6.00 -11.46
CA ALA A 17 2.96 6.31 -11.70
C ALA A 17 3.90 5.10 -11.57
N ASN A 18 3.46 4.04 -10.88
CA ASN A 18 4.32 2.93 -10.50
C ASN A 18 4.07 1.65 -11.32
N ASN A 19 5.11 1.18 -12.02
CA ASN A 19 5.09 -0.09 -12.76
C ASN A 19 5.41 -1.34 -11.90
N ASN A 20 5.70 -1.18 -10.61
CA ASN A 20 6.03 -2.30 -9.73
C ASN A 20 4.75 -3.04 -9.27
N LYS A 21 4.51 -4.22 -9.86
CA LYS A 21 3.38 -5.13 -9.55
C LYS A 21 3.29 -5.51 -8.06
N THR A 22 4.42 -5.59 -7.36
CA THR A 22 4.44 -5.91 -5.92
C THR A 22 3.95 -4.74 -5.08
N LEU A 23 4.31 -3.52 -5.46
CA LEU A 23 3.82 -2.32 -4.80
C LEU A 23 2.34 -2.07 -5.12
N ASP A 24 1.89 -2.35 -6.35
CA ASP A 24 0.47 -2.30 -6.71
C ASP A 24 -0.38 -3.22 -5.81
N LYS A 25 0.01 -4.49 -5.63
CA LYS A 25 -0.70 -5.43 -4.75
C LYS A 25 -0.81 -4.91 -3.31
N LYS A 26 0.27 -4.32 -2.79
CA LYS A 26 0.32 -3.74 -1.44
C LYS A 26 -0.56 -2.49 -1.30
N LEU A 27 -0.55 -1.61 -2.29
CA LEU A 27 -1.43 -0.44 -2.34
C LEU A 27 -2.90 -0.87 -2.44
N ARG A 28 -3.18 -1.92 -3.22
CA ARG A 28 -4.53 -2.49 -3.36
C ARG A 28 -5.06 -3.07 -2.06
N VAL A 29 -4.22 -3.67 -1.21
CA VAL A 29 -4.58 -4.08 0.16
C VAL A 29 -5.10 -2.89 0.99
N ILE A 30 -4.44 -1.73 0.89
CA ILE A 30 -4.85 -0.52 1.61
C ILE A 30 -6.19 -0.01 1.07
N THR A 31 -6.34 0.05 -0.25
CA THR A 31 -7.60 0.48 -0.90
C THR A 31 -8.78 -0.41 -0.50
N LEU A 32 -8.62 -1.73 -0.57
CA LEU A 32 -9.68 -2.68 -0.19
C LEU A 32 -10.06 -2.52 1.29
N ARG A 33 -9.09 -2.27 2.17
CA ARG A 33 -9.39 -2.02 3.57
C ARG A 33 -10.24 -0.75 3.77
N PHE A 34 -9.96 0.32 3.01
CA PHE A 34 -10.76 1.55 3.06
C PHE A 34 -12.16 1.38 2.44
N GLN A 35 -12.31 0.46 1.49
CA GLN A 35 -13.61 0.07 0.93
C GLN A 35 -14.45 -0.79 1.89
N GLY A 36 -13.89 -1.23 3.03
CA GLY A 36 -14.61 -1.95 4.07
C GLY A 36 -14.39 -3.46 4.08
N TYR A 37 -13.55 -3.99 3.19
CA TYR A 37 -13.26 -5.43 3.14
C TYR A 37 -12.51 -5.90 4.40
N LYS A 38 -12.84 -7.12 4.84
CA LYS A 38 -12.16 -7.80 5.95
C LYS A 38 -10.83 -8.39 5.48
N ASN A 39 -9.94 -8.66 6.43
CA ASN A 39 -8.59 -9.15 6.12
C ASN A 39 -8.60 -10.48 5.34
N VAL A 40 -9.59 -11.35 5.60
CA VAL A 40 -9.74 -12.63 4.90
C VAL A 40 -10.14 -12.42 3.44
N GLU A 41 -11.12 -11.56 3.18
CA GLU A 41 -11.56 -11.21 1.82
C GLU A 41 -10.43 -10.55 1.02
N ILE A 42 -9.69 -9.64 1.67
CA ILE A 42 -8.53 -8.99 1.05
C ILE A 42 -7.44 -10.02 0.71
N ALA A 43 -7.19 -10.97 1.61
CA ALA A 43 -6.22 -12.03 1.43
C ALA A 43 -6.58 -12.93 0.22
N GLU A 44 -7.85 -13.26 0.06
CA GLU A 44 -8.36 -14.03 -1.09
C GLU A 44 -8.20 -13.26 -2.41
N ILE A 45 -8.60 -11.98 -2.44
CA ILE A 45 -8.52 -11.14 -3.65
C ILE A 45 -7.07 -10.94 -4.11
N ILE A 46 -6.15 -10.72 -3.18
CA ILE A 46 -4.74 -10.40 -3.48
C ILE A 46 -3.86 -11.66 -3.53
N GLN A 47 -4.38 -12.81 -3.11
CA GLN A 47 -3.66 -14.06 -2.93
C GLN A 47 -2.51 -13.94 -1.92
N TYR A 48 -2.83 -13.40 -0.75
CA TYR A 48 -1.94 -13.31 0.41
C TYR A 48 -2.49 -14.11 1.57
N THR A 49 -1.71 -14.25 2.63
CA THR A 49 -2.22 -14.77 3.90
C THR A 49 -2.89 -13.65 4.70
N PRO A 50 -3.97 -13.93 5.47
CA PRO A 50 -4.61 -12.94 6.32
C PRO A 50 -3.64 -12.26 7.31
N ASN A 51 -2.66 -13.01 7.82
CA ASN A 51 -1.61 -12.48 8.71
C ASN A 51 -0.69 -11.49 7.99
N TYR A 52 -0.36 -11.76 6.73
CA TYR A 52 0.44 -10.83 5.93
C TYR A 52 -0.34 -9.55 5.65
N VAL A 53 -1.63 -9.64 5.32
CA VAL A 53 -2.52 -8.47 5.16
C VAL A 53 -2.56 -7.64 6.45
N ALA A 54 -2.77 -8.27 7.62
CA ALA A 54 -2.77 -7.57 8.90
C ALA A 54 -1.44 -6.83 9.16
N THR A 55 -0.31 -7.47 8.84
CA THR A 55 1.02 -6.87 8.97
C THR A 55 1.18 -5.66 8.05
N LEU A 56 0.71 -5.74 6.81
CA LEU A 56 0.75 -4.63 5.86
C LEU A 56 -0.08 -3.44 6.35
N LEU A 57 -1.29 -3.69 6.85
CA LEU A 57 -2.16 -2.64 7.38
C LEU A 57 -1.58 -2.00 8.65
N ARG A 58 -0.97 -2.80 9.54
CA ARG A 58 -0.27 -2.28 10.73
C ARG A 58 0.86 -1.35 10.34
N ARG A 59 1.75 -1.78 9.42
CA ARG A 59 2.87 -0.96 8.94
C ARG A 59 2.41 0.33 8.27
N PHE A 60 1.32 0.26 7.50
CA PHE A 60 0.71 1.46 6.91
C PHE A 60 0.21 2.44 7.98
N LYS A 61 -0.47 1.94 9.02
CA LYS A 61 -0.94 2.77 10.14
C LYS A 61 0.20 3.39 10.95
N GLU A 62 1.27 2.64 11.19
CA GLU A 62 2.43 3.07 11.98
C GLU A 62 3.33 4.07 11.22
N LYS A 63 3.56 3.84 9.92
CA LYS A 63 4.55 4.61 9.16
C LYS A 63 3.97 5.62 8.17
N GLY A 64 2.68 5.51 7.84
CA GLY A 64 2.05 6.32 6.79
C GLY A 64 2.41 5.89 5.37
N LEU A 65 1.76 6.55 4.39
CA LEU A 65 1.81 6.16 2.97
C LEU A 65 3.21 6.31 2.34
N GLN A 66 3.93 7.39 2.66
CA GLN A 66 5.24 7.67 2.08
C GLN A 66 6.26 6.57 2.39
N GLU A 67 6.35 6.18 3.67
CA GLU A 67 7.31 5.18 4.11
C GLU A 67 6.89 3.76 3.68
N TYR A 68 5.58 3.53 3.52
CA TYR A 68 5.05 2.29 2.94
C TYR A 68 5.49 2.09 1.48
N CYS A 69 5.60 3.18 0.71
CA CYS A 69 6.04 3.15 -0.69
C CYS A 69 7.57 3.11 -0.85
N LYS A 70 8.32 3.65 0.12
CA LYS A 70 9.78 3.82 0.09
C LYS A 70 10.57 2.52 -0.08
N ASN A 71 10.05 1.38 0.40
CA ASN A 71 10.74 0.09 0.26
C ASN A 71 10.65 -0.56 -1.14
N ASN A 72 9.95 0.06 -2.10
CA ASN A 72 9.86 -0.42 -3.47
C ASN A 72 10.17 0.64 -4.53
N TYR A 73 10.37 1.89 -4.12
CA TYR A 73 10.96 2.93 -4.94
C TYR A 73 12.48 2.86 -4.82
N LYS A 74 13.11 1.89 -5.49
CA LYS A 74 14.52 2.05 -5.90
C LYS A 74 14.55 3.11 -7.01
N GLY A 75 14.21 4.35 -6.67
CA GLY A 75 14.87 5.47 -7.32
C GLY A 75 16.34 5.31 -6.98
N VAL A 76 17.16 5.15 -8.02
CA VAL A 76 18.61 5.35 -8.10
C VAL A 76 19.29 5.59 -6.74
N ARG A 77 20.24 4.71 -6.39
CA ARG A 77 21.25 4.97 -5.35
C ARG A 77 21.69 6.43 -5.47
N SER A 78 21.41 7.22 -4.45
CA SER A 78 22.21 8.41 -4.18
C SER A 78 23.65 7.92 -4.01
N THR A 79 24.46 8.02 -5.05
CA THR A 79 25.92 8.10 -4.90
C THR A 79 26.20 9.45 -4.27
N VAL A 80 26.22 9.45 -2.94
CA VAL A 80 27.09 10.35 -2.19
C VAL A 80 28.46 9.67 -2.17
N ALA A 81 29.32 10.10 -3.08
CA ALA A 81 30.78 10.01 -3.04
C ALA A 81 31.33 10.91 -4.15
#